data_AF-A0A124FK22-F1
#
_entry.id   AF-A0A124FK22-F1
#
_cell.length_a   1.000
_cell.length_b   1.000
_cell.length_c   1.000
_cell.angle_alpha   90.00
_cell.angle_beta   90.00
_cell.angle_gamma   90.00
#
_symmetry.space_group_name_H-M   'P 1'
#
loop_
_entity.id
_entity.type
_entity.pdbx_description
1 polymer ?
#
loop_
_entity_poly.entity_id
_entity_poly.type
_entity_poly.pdbx_seq_one_letter_code
_entity_poly.pdbx_strand_id
1 'polypeptide(L)'
;MENTVDASKEKHVPVLEKVDGGFKVTVGGTPHPMEDKHYIEWIGLQAYDRLLRRYLKPGMPPEAVFMRDADRVTARAYCNLHGHWKSE
;
A
#
# COMPACT_ATOMS: atom_id res chain seq x y z
N MET A 1 0.45 13.10 -7.81
CA MET A 1 -0.06 13.68 -6.54
C MET A 1 -0.76 12.56 -5.80
N GLU A 2 -0.48 12.35 -4.51
CA GLU A 2 -1.10 11.29 -3.70
C GLU A 2 -2.31 11.80 -2.90
N ASN A 3 -3.29 10.93 -2.65
CA ASN A 3 -4.50 11.22 -1.86
C ASN A 3 -5.38 12.35 -2.44
N THR A 4 -5.40 12.53 -3.76
CA THR A 4 -6.14 13.61 -4.44
C THR A 4 -7.38 13.16 -5.19
N VAL A 5 -7.53 11.85 -5.43
CA VAL A 5 -8.69 11.31 -6.15
C VAL A 5 -9.86 11.21 -5.17
N ASP A 6 -11.05 11.63 -5.61
CA ASP A 6 -12.28 11.47 -4.84
C ASP A 6 -12.76 10.01 -4.88
N ALA A 7 -12.19 9.20 -4.00
CA ALA A 7 -12.52 7.80 -3.81
C ALA A 7 -12.41 7.44 -2.32
N SER A 8 -12.93 6.25 -1.95
CA SER A 8 -13.00 5.82 -0.55
C SER A 8 -11.61 5.76 0.10
N LYS A 9 -11.31 6.68 1.02
CA LYS A 9 -10.07 6.66 1.80
C LYS A 9 -9.90 5.36 2.58
N GLU A 10 -11.01 4.84 3.11
CA GLU A 10 -11.05 3.59 3.89
C GLU A 10 -10.53 2.38 3.10
N LYS A 11 -10.67 2.37 1.77
CA LYS A 11 -10.21 1.26 0.91
C LYS A 11 -8.87 1.50 0.24
N HIS A 12 -8.32 2.71 0.28
CA HIS A 12 -7.15 3.05 -0.53
C HIS A 12 -5.96 3.58 0.26
N VAL A 13 -6.20 4.23 1.41
CA VAL A 13 -5.11 4.67 2.28
C VAL A 13 -4.45 3.42 2.87
N PRO A 14 -3.13 3.22 2.68
CA PRO A 14 -2.45 2.06 3.24
C PRO A 14 -2.52 2.07 4.78
N VAL A 15 -2.56 0.90 5.38
CA VAL A 15 -2.46 0.72 6.83
C VAL A 15 -1.12 0.07 7.13
N LEU A 16 -0.37 0.68 8.05
CA LEU A 16 0.94 0.22 8.51
C LEU A 16 0.79 -0.58 9.80
N GLU A 17 1.34 -1.78 9.82
CA GLU A 17 1.45 -2.63 11.00
C GLU A 17 2.93 -3.01 11.19
N LYS A 18 3.48 -2.74 12.37
CA LYS A 18 4.86 -3.16 12.70
C LYS A 18 4.89 -4.67 12.91
N VAL A 19 5.87 -5.35 12.33
CA VAL A 19 6.14 -6.77 12.55
C VAL A 19 7.59 -6.96 12.97
N ASP A 20 7.95 -8.15 13.42
CA ASP A 20 9.35 -8.45 13.77
C ASP A 20 10.25 -8.21 12.54
N GLY A 21 11.26 -7.35 12.71
CA GLY A 21 12.20 -6.95 11.66
C GLY A 21 11.64 -6.09 10.50
N GLY A 22 10.40 -5.59 10.56
CA GLY A 22 9.84 -4.84 9.45
C GLY A 22 8.41 -4.32 9.61
N PHE A 23 7.72 -4.22 8.48
CA PHE A 23 6.35 -3.70 8.40
C PHE A 23 5.49 -4.57 7.47
N LYS A 24 4.27 -4.85 7.90
CA LYS A 24 3.17 -5.28 7.03
C LYS A 24 2.40 -4.04 6.59
N VAL A 25 2.14 -3.94 5.29
CA VAL A 25 1.34 -2.88 4.68
C VAL A 25 0.13 -3.55 4.03
N THR A 26 -1.07 -3.17 4.46
CA THR A 26 -2.33 -3.55 3.80
C THR A 26 -2.93 -2.34 3.10
N VAL A 27 -3.73 -2.55 2.05
CA VAL A 27 -4.42 -1.45 1.36
C VAL A 27 -5.89 -1.46 1.71
N GLY A 28 -6.20 -0.44 2.53
CA GLY A 28 -7.47 -0.13 3.14
C GLY A 28 -7.57 -0.61 4.59
N GLY A 29 -8.27 0.17 5.42
CA GLY A 29 -8.85 -0.31 6.68
C GLY A 29 -9.95 -1.36 6.42
N THR A 30 -10.62 -1.25 5.27
CA THR A 30 -11.38 -2.34 4.64
C THR A 30 -10.62 -2.80 3.39
N PRO A 31 -10.40 -4.11 3.17
CA PRO A 31 -9.60 -4.60 2.04
C PRO A 31 -10.06 -4.03 0.69
N HIS A 32 -9.12 -3.48 -0.06
CA HIS A 32 -9.35 -3.06 -1.44
C HIS A 32 -9.73 -4.26 -2.34
N PRO A 33 -10.63 -4.09 -3.33
CA PRO A 33 -10.89 -5.12 -4.35
C PRO A 33 -9.62 -5.53 -5.10
N MET A 34 -9.51 -6.81 -5.48
CA MET A 34 -8.36 -7.31 -6.24
C MET A 34 -8.86 -8.08 -7.47
N GLU A 35 -9.72 -7.45 -8.24
CA GLU A 35 -10.37 -8.01 -9.43
C GLU A 35 -9.60 -7.64 -10.71
N ASP A 36 -9.78 -8.39 -11.80
CA ASP A 36 -9.04 -8.19 -13.07
C ASP A 36 -9.03 -6.75 -13.59
N LYS A 37 -10.15 -6.03 -13.40
CA LYS A 37 -10.32 -4.64 -13.87
C LYS A 37 -10.10 -3.60 -12.76
N HIS A 38 -9.99 -4.00 -11.50
CA HIS A 38 -9.88 -3.10 -10.36
C HIS A 38 -9.07 -3.74 -9.24
N TYR A 39 -7.80 -3.35 -9.15
CA TYR A 39 -6.85 -3.93 -8.21
C TYR A 39 -5.75 -2.93 -7.83
N ILE A 40 -5.06 -3.25 -6.74
CA ILE A 40 -3.81 -2.58 -6.36
C ILE A 40 -2.68 -3.16 -7.20
N GLU A 41 -2.05 -2.34 -8.03
CA GLU A 41 -0.95 -2.78 -8.89
C GLU A 41 0.34 -2.98 -8.08
N TRP A 42 0.55 -2.13 -7.08
CA TRP A 42 1.70 -2.24 -6.20
C TRP A 42 1.50 -1.56 -4.85
N ILE A 43 2.29 -2.05 -3.90
CA ILE A 43 2.47 -1.47 -2.57
C ILE A 43 3.94 -1.11 -2.41
N GLY A 44 4.24 0.01 -1.78
CA GLY A 44 5.60 0.42 -1.48
C GLY A 44 5.79 0.89 -0.05
N LEU A 45 6.98 0.65 0.48
CA LEU A 45 7.44 1.16 1.76
C LEU A 45 8.68 2.02 1.53
N GLN A 46 8.56 3.33 1.77
CA GLN A 46 9.71 4.22 1.77
C GLN A 46 10.26 4.36 3.19
N ALA A 47 11.56 4.13 3.35
CA ALA A 47 12.29 4.36 4.59
C ALA A 47 13.61 5.05 4.24
N TYR A 48 13.86 6.21 4.84
CA TYR A 48 15.00 7.06 4.51
C TYR A 48 15.04 7.40 2.99
N ASP A 49 16.11 7.04 2.30
CA ASP A 49 16.37 7.26 0.88
C ASP A 49 15.93 6.09 -0.02
N ARG A 50 15.33 5.03 0.54
CA ARG A 50 14.98 3.82 -0.19
C ARG A 50 13.48 3.60 -0.26
N LEU A 51 13.02 3.19 -1.43
CA LEU A 51 11.66 2.68 -1.67
C LEU A 51 11.74 1.20 -2.01
N LEU A 52 11.16 0.36 -1.15
CA LEU A 52 10.87 -1.03 -1.46
C LEU A 52 9.49 -1.09 -2.13
N ARG A 53 9.35 -1.85 -3.21
CA ARG A 53 8.08 -1.98 -3.94
C ARG A 53 7.76 -3.44 -4.20
N ARG A 54 6.52 -3.82 -3.90
CA ARG A 54 5.93 -5.11 -4.24
C ARG A 54 4.83 -4.90 -5.28
N TYR A 55 4.99 -5.53 -6.44
CA TYR A 55 3.90 -5.63 -7.42
C TYR A 55 2.94 -6.75 -7.02
N LEU A 56 1.66 -6.50 -7.23
CA LEU A 56 0.57 -7.44 -7.00
C LEU A 56 -0.14 -7.76 -8.32
N LYS A 57 -1.01 -8.75 -8.29
CA LYS A 57 -1.86 -9.17 -9.41
C LYS A 57 -3.30 -9.34 -8.92
N PRO A 58 -4.30 -9.30 -9.82
CA PRO A 58 -5.66 -9.72 -9.49
C PRO A 58 -5.69 -11.09 -8.78
N GLY A 59 -6.61 -11.24 -7.82
CA GLY A 59 -6.77 -12.41 -6.96
C GLY A 59 -5.80 -12.50 -5.77
N MET A 60 -4.73 -11.69 -5.73
CA MET A 60 -3.83 -11.63 -4.58
C MET A 60 -4.45 -10.80 -3.44
N PRO A 61 -4.09 -11.06 -2.18
CA PRO A 61 -4.47 -10.15 -1.10
C PRO A 61 -3.80 -8.79 -1.30
N PRO A 62 -4.48 -7.66 -0.98
CA PRO A 62 -3.95 -6.30 -1.15
C PRO A 62 -2.98 -5.95 -0.02
N GLU A 63 -1.94 -6.77 0.18
CA GLU A 63 -0.96 -6.61 1.25
C GLU A 63 0.46 -7.01 0.83
N ALA A 64 1.45 -6.47 1.54
CA ALA A 64 2.85 -6.79 1.37
C ALA A 64 3.60 -6.66 2.70
N VAL A 65 4.58 -7.54 2.93
CA VAL A 65 5.50 -7.46 4.07
C VAL A 65 6.87 -7.00 3.56
N PHE A 66 7.47 -6.04 4.25
CA PHE A 66 8.78 -5.50 3.95
C PHE A 66 9.67 -5.64 5.18
N MET A 67 10.72 -6.46 5.07
CA MET A 67 11.72 -6.66 6.13
C MET A 67 12.73 -5.52 6.14
N ARG A 68 12.25 -4.34 6.54
CA ARG A 68 13.02 -3.12 6.65
C ARG A 68 12.69 -2.45 7.98
N ASP A 69 13.58 -2.62 8.95
CA ASP A 69 13.48 -1.88 10.18
C ASP A 69 13.87 -0.41 9.98
N ALA A 70 13.07 0.47 10.56
CA ALA A 70 13.16 1.93 10.46
C ALA A 70 12.22 2.57 11.49
N ASP A 71 12.59 3.76 11.98
CA ASP A 71 11.78 4.53 12.94
C ASP A 71 10.65 5.29 12.26
N ARG A 72 10.85 5.65 10.99
CA ARG A 72 9.89 6.42 10.18
C ARG A 72 9.80 5.83 8.79
N VAL A 73 8.57 5.59 8.36
CA VAL A 73 8.27 5.02 7.05
C VAL A 73 7.10 5.75 6.41
N THR A 74 7.00 5.66 5.10
CA THR A 74 5.80 6.07 4.35
C THR A 74 5.36 4.89 3.52
N ALA A 75 4.14 4.41 3.76
CA ALA A 75 3.50 3.43 2.90
C ALA A 75 2.85 4.13 1.71
N ARG A 76 2.93 3.50 0.53
CA ARG A 76 2.25 3.94 -0.69
C ARG A 76 1.54 2.77 -1.35
N ALA A 77 0.43 3.06 -2.01
CA ALA A 77 -0.27 2.11 -2.86
C ALA A 77 -0.72 2.79 -4.17
N TYR A 78 -0.86 2.00 -5.22
CA TYR A 78 -1.45 2.45 -6.48
C TYR A 78 -2.59 1.53 -6.90
N CYS A 79 -3.79 2.09 -6.96
CA CYS A 79 -4.95 1.44 -7.58
C CYS A 79 -4.96 1.81 -9.06
N ASN A 80 -5.16 0.83 -9.94
CA ASN A 80 -5.20 1.05 -11.38
C ASN A 80 -6.32 2.04 -11.82
N LEU A 81 -7.38 2.18 -11.02
CA LEU A 81 -8.50 3.10 -11.29
C LEU A 81 -8.45 4.38 -10.45
N HIS A 82 -8.05 4.28 -9.19
CA HIS A 82 -8.14 5.40 -8.23
C HIS A 82 -6.78 6.03 -7.91
N GLY A 83 -5.73 5.66 -8.63
CA GLY A 83 -4.43 6.33 -8.59
C GLY A 83 -3.67 6.10 -7.29
N HIS A 84 -2.93 7.13 -6.87
CA HIS A 84 -1.88 7.06 -5.85
C HIS A 84 -2.36 7.42 -4.45
N TRP A 85 -1.96 6.61 -3.48
CA TRP A 85 -2.32 6.76 -2.07
C TRP A 85 -1.11 6.61 -1.17
N LYS A 86 -1.13 7.29 -0.01
CA LYS A 86 -0.08 7.17 1.01
C LYS A 86 -0.57 7.35 2.44
N SER A 87 0.20 6.81 3.38
CA SER A 87 0.15 7.02 4.82
C SER A 87 1.56 6.91 5.41
N GLU A 88 1.77 7.41 6.63
CA GLU A 88 3.05 7.43 7.35
C GLU A 88 2.86 7.04 8.81
#